data_AF-A0A2Z4UWM8-F1
#
_entry.id   AF-A0A2Z4UWM8-F1
#
_cell.length_a   1.000
_cell.length_b   1.000
_cell.length_c   1.000
_cell.angle_alpha   90.00
_cell.angle_beta   90.00
_cell.angle_gamma   90.00
#
_symmetry.space_group_name_H-M   'P 1'
#
loop_
_entity.id
_entity.type
_entity.pdbx_description
1 polymer ?
#
loop_
_entity_poly.entity_id
_entity_poly.type
_entity_poly.pdbx_seq_one_letter_code
_entity_poly.pdbx_strand_id
1 'polypeptide(L)'
;MKPGDAVTLHQLLGRIAYFHTLFIEPALSSSKQPRAGESCCNHKNTAGYRQPDVGTVLARTAWAVLDEIATTLGEHLRLCPESDHRCCATCRIAASGAAIAQAWTVTEHRSYGLPLPPDPLVRACGTTAATRLALVFTQQHGASCGALAQAETADAGLLPDSGDLPLTGELLALWQDPLATTRSPVVSWLNHCTDLNDIHRVLQQGGTTK
;
A
#
# COMPACT_ATOMS: atom_id res chain seq x y z
N MET A 1 -14.70 -16.01 0.52
CA MET A 1 -14.61 -15.32 -0.79
C MET A 1 -15.14 -16.22 -1.91
N LYS A 2 -15.79 -15.62 -2.91
CA LYS A 2 -16.22 -16.29 -4.16
C LYS A 2 -15.05 -16.34 -5.16
N PRO A 3 -15.06 -17.25 -6.15
CA PRO A 3 -13.98 -17.36 -7.13
C PRO A 3 -13.62 -16.07 -7.90
N GLY A 4 -14.62 -15.21 -8.17
CA GLY A 4 -14.39 -13.91 -8.82
C GLY A 4 -13.65 -12.89 -7.94
N ASP A 5 -13.75 -13.01 -6.62
CA ASP A 5 -13.11 -12.09 -5.68
C ASP A 5 -11.57 -12.22 -5.74
N ALA A 6 -11.06 -13.45 -5.91
CA ALA A 6 -9.61 -13.69 -6.01
C ALA A 6 -9.01 -13.08 -7.28
N VAL A 7 -9.73 -13.13 -8.41
CA VAL A 7 -9.29 -12.51 -9.67
C VAL A 7 -9.24 -10.99 -9.52
N THR A 8 -10.26 -10.39 -8.92
CA THR A 8 -10.27 -8.95 -8.61
C THR A 8 -9.06 -8.55 -7.76
N LEU A 9 -8.77 -9.30 -6.69
CA LEU A 9 -7.63 -9.00 -5.83
C LEU A 9 -6.30 -9.12 -6.58
N HIS A 10 -6.13 -10.12 -7.43
CA HIS A 10 -4.93 -10.22 -8.28
C HIS A 10 -4.79 -9.05 -9.24
N GLN A 11 -5.88 -8.58 -9.85
CA GLN A 11 -5.86 -7.40 -10.72
C GLN A 11 -5.46 -6.14 -9.95
N LEU A 12 -5.98 -5.94 -8.73
CA LEU A 12 -5.63 -4.80 -7.90
C LEU A 12 -4.18 -4.84 -7.43
N LEU A 13 -3.67 -6.02 -7.05
CA LEU A 13 -2.25 -6.21 -6.73
C LEU A 13 -1.36 -5.93 -7.96
N GLY A 14 -1.76 -6.41 -9.13
CA GLY A 14 -1.07 -6.13 -10.39
C GLY A 14 -1.06 -4.64 -10.73
N ARG A 15 -2.12 -3.89 -10.42
CA ARG A 15 -2.16 -2.43 -10.57
C ARG A 15 -1.16 -1.72 -9.66
N ILE A 16 -1.05 -2.13 -8.39
CA ILE A 16 -0.03 -1.56 -7.48
C ILE A 16 1.36 -1.77 -8.09
N ALA A 17 1.67 -2.99 -8.56
CA ALA A 17 2.96 -3.28 -9.18
C ALA A 17 3.20 -2.45 -10.44
N TYR A 18 2.21 -2.39 -11.33
CA TYR A 18 2.28 -1.61 -12.56
C TYR A 18 2.55 -0.12 -12.28
N PHE A 19 1.78 0.51 -11.40
CA PHE A 19 1.97 1.93 -11.07
C PHE A 19 3.29 2.17 -10.32
N HIS A 20 3.68 1.26 -9.44
CA HIS A 20 4.95 1.36 -8.74
C HIS A 20 6.11 1.38 -9.75
N THR A 21 6.20 0.37 -10.60
CA THR A 21 7.33 0.19 -11.53
C THR A 21 7.38 1.30 -12.58
N LEU A 22 6.24 1.76 -13.11
CA LEU A 22 6.25 2.76 -14.17
C LEU A 22 6.42 4.20 -13.67
N PHE A 23 5.80 4.54 -12.54
CA PHE A 23 5.69 5.94 -12.14
C PHE A 23 6.48 6.26 -10.86
N ILE A 24 6.49 5.36 -9.88
CA ILE A 24 7.11 5.64 -8.58
C ILE A 24 8.59 5.27 -8.58
N GLU A 25 8.92 4.02 -8.92
CA GLU A 25 10.29 3.49 -8.85
C GLU A 25 11.31 4.36 -9.60
N PRO A 26 11.04 4.87 -10.83
CA PRO A 26 11.97 5.75 -11.53
C PRO A 26 12.16 7.12 -10.86
N ALA A 27 11.19 7.56 -10.06
CA ALA A 27 11.20 8.83 -9.33
C ALA A 27 11.68 8.69 -7.88
N LEU A 28 11.93 7.47 -7.41
CA LEU A 28 12.48 7.25 -6.08
C LEU A 28 13.89 7.84 -5.99
N SER A 29 14.10 8.69 -5.00
CA SER A 29 15.46 9.07 -4.60
C SER A 29 16.14 7.85 -3.96
N SER A 30 17.45 7.66 -4.21
CA SER A 30 18.26 6.58 -3.62
C SER A 30 17.85 6.29 -2.18
N SER A 31 17.23 5.13 -1.95
CA SER A 31 16.60 4.84 -0.66
C SER A 31 17.64 4.26 0.30
N LYS A 32 17.67 4.77 1.53
CA LYS A 32 18.47 4.20 2.62
C LYS A 32 17.89 2.84 3.01
N GLN A 33 18.65 2.02 3.72
CA GLN A 33 18.16 0.72 4.18
C GLN A 33 16.85 0.82 4.99
N PRO A 34 16.00 -0.23 4.94
CA PRO A 34 14.82 -0.34 5.78
C PRO A 34 15.10 -0.08 7.26
N ARG A 35 14.13 0.52 7.95
CA ARG A 35 14.24 0.80 9.39
C ARG A 35 13.70 -0.38 10.19
N ALA A 36 14.26 -0.58 11.38
CA ALA A 36 13.66 -1.48 12.36
C ALA A 36 12.31 -0.90 12.83
N GLY A 37 11.27 -1.70 12.74
CA GLY A 37 9.95 -1.46 13.31
C GLY A 37 9.75 -2.23 14.61
N GLU A 38 8.49 -2.43 14.99
CA GLU A 38 8.14 -3.25 16.15
C GLU A 38 8.08 -4.74 15.81
N SER A 39 8.29 -5.59 16.82
CA SER A 39 8.08 -7.03 16.68
C SER A 39 6.64 -7.36 16.26
N CYS A 40 6.49 -8.24 15.27
CA CYS A 40 5.17 -8.68 14.81
C CYS A 40 4.46 -9.55 15.86
N CYS A 41 3.16 -9.81 15.67
CA CYS A 41 2.38 -10.58 16.65
C CYS A 41 2.92 -12.00 16.91
N ASN A 42 3.47 -12.67 15.88
CA ASN A 42 4.10 -13.99 16.06
C ASN A 42 5.36 -13.94 16.93
N HIS A 43 6.08 -12.81 16.92
CA HIS A 43 7.28 -12.61 17.74
C HIS A 43 6.97 -11.99 19.11
N LYS A 44 5.88 -11.23 19.26
CA LYS A 44 5.42 -10.69 20.55
C LYS A 44 4.70 -11.74 21.40
N ASN A 45 3.91 -12.62 20.80
CA ASN A 45 3.09 -13.59 21.53
C ASN A 45 3.48 -15.03 21.16
N THR A 46 4.52 -15.55 21.81
CA THR A 46 5.05 -16.90 21.57
C THR A 46 4.20 -18.02 22.19
N ALA A 47 3.26 -17.69 23.07
CA ALA A 47 2.40 -18.63 23.79
C ALA A 47 0.98 -18.78 23.19
N GLY A 48 0.61 -17.92 22.23
CA GLY A 48 -0.70 -17.97 21.55
C GLY A 48 -0.71 -18.83 20.28
N TYR A 49 -1.89 -18.93 19.65
CA TYR A 49 -2.02 -19.52 18.32
C TYR A 49 -1.20 -18.72 17.30
N ARG A 50 -0.20 -19.36 16.70
CA ARG A 50 0.61 -18.75 15.64
C ARG A 50 -0.25 -18.40 14.46
N GLN A 51 -0.09 -17.17 13.98
CA GLN A 51 -0.72 -16.72 12.74
C GLN A 51 0.06 -17.26 11.54
N PRO A 52 -0.58 -17.38 10.37
CA PRO A 52 0.10 -17.79 9.15
C PRO A 52 1.34 -16.94 8.92
N ASP A 53 2.48 -17.61 8.71
CA ASP A 53 3.76 -16.95 8.56
C ASP A 53 4.08 -16.59 7.10
N VAL A 54 5.03 -15.67 6.94
CA VAL A 54 5.48 -15.17 5.64
C VAL A 54 5.97 -16.31 4.74
N GLY A 55 6.77 -17.23 5.28
CA GLY A 55 7.34 -18.34 4.51
C GLY A 55 6.28 -19.29 3.96
N THR A 56 5.17 -19.43 4.68
CA THR A 56 4.08 -20.33 4.30
C THR A 56 3.10 -19.69 3.31
N VAL A 57 2.78 -18.41 3.47
CA VAL A 57 1.70 -17.76 2.70
C VAL A 57 2.20 -16.82 1.60
N LEU A 58 3.17 -15.95 1.88
CA LEU A 58 3.58 -14.97 0.88
C LEU A 58 4.32 -15.63 -0.27
N ALA A 59 5.21 -16.59 0.01
CA ALA A 59 5.97 -17.32 -1.01
C ALA A 59 5.11 -18.08 -2.04
N ARG A 60 3.79 -18.16 -1.86
CA ARG A 60 2.87 -18.96 -2.69
C ARG A 60 1.69 -18.15 -3.23
N THR A 61 1.64 -16.84 -2.99
CA THR A 61 0.47 -16.02 -3.33
C THR A 61 0.88 -14.72 -4.02
N ALA A 62 -0.04 -14.13 -4.78
CA ALA A 62 0.19 -12.84 -5.44
C ALA A 62 0.50 -11.70 -4.44
N TRP A 63 0.17 -11.88 -3.16
CA TRP A 63 0.48 -10.92 -2.10
C TRP A 63 1.97 -10.71 -1.87
N ALA A 64 2.84 -11.64 -2.32
CA ALA A 64 4.29 -11.44 -2.33
C ALA A 64 4.72 -10.13 -2.99
N VAL A 65 3.97 -9.68 -4.01
CA VAL A 65 4.30 -8.47 -4.77
C VAL A 65 4.36 -7.22 -3.89
N LEU A 66 3.58 -7.16 -2.81
CA LEU A 66 3.63 -6.02 -1.89
C LEU A 66 4.94 -6.02 -1.09
N ASP A 67 5.43 -7.18 -0.67
CA ASP A 67 6.70 -7.30 0.05
C ASP A 67 7.87 -6.98 -0.91
N GLU A 68 7.83 -7.52 -2.13
CA GLU A 68 8.81 -7.23 -3.19
C GLU A 68 8.92 -5.73 -3.45
N ILE A 69 7.79 -5.05 -3.71
CA ILE A 69 7.73 -3.60 -3.87
C ILE A 69 8.26 -2.91 -2.62
N ALA A 70 7.79 -3.29 -1.43
CA ALA A 70 8.17 -2.60 -0.21
C ALA A 70 9.68 -2.65 0.05
N THR A 71 10.38 -3.71 -0.37
CA THR A 71 11.84 -3.80 -0.23
C THR A 71 12.60 -2.76 -1.05
N THR A 72 12.02 -2.21 -2.12
CA THR A 72 12.63 -1.12 -2.92
C THR A 72 12.54 0.24 -2.21
N LEU A 73 11.58 0.39 -1.29
CA LEU A 73 11.20 1.68 -0.67
C LEU A 73 12.11 2.12 0.47
N GLY A 74 13.10 1.30 0.84
CA GLY A 74 14.12 1.66 1.81
C GLY A 74 13.56 2.11 3.15
N GLU A 75 13.90 3.32 3.59
CA GLU A 75 13.57 3.83 4.93
C GLU A 75 12.06 3.94 5.25
N HIS A 76 11.20 3.93 4.22
CA HIS A 76 9.75 3.86 4.40
C HIS A 76 9.30 2.50 4.93
N LEU A 77 10.04 1.44 4.60
CA LEU A 77 9.76 0.10 5.10
C LEU A 77 10.26 -0.06 6.54
N ARG A 78 9.32 -0.40 7.42
CA ARG A 78 9.58 -0.72 8.82
C ARG A 78 9.37 -2.22 9.06
N LEU A 79 10.46 -2.97 9.17
CA LEU A 79 10.40 -4.42 9.33
C LEU A 79 10.42 -4.85 10.79
N CYS A 80 9.82 -6.00 11.08
CA CYS A 80 10.02 -6.68 12.35
C CYS A 80 11.53 -6.86 12.62
N PRO A 81 12.06 -6.62 13.83
CA PRO A 81 13.49 -6.72 14.12
C PRO A 81 14.10 -8.09 13.76
N GLU A 82 13.34 -9.17 14.01
CA GLU A 82 13.74 -10.55 13.65
C GLU A 82 13.40 -10.95 12.21
N SER A 83 13.06 -10.00 11.33
CA SER A 83 12.53 -10.16 9.95
C SER A 83 12.93 -11.48 9.25
N ASP A 84 12.20 -12.55 9.55
CA ASP A 84 12.43 -13.89 9.04
C ASP A 84 11.11 -14.49 8.50
N HIS A 85 11.21 -15.73 8.02
CA HIS A 85 10.07 -16.47 7.50
C HIS A 85 8.97 -16.75 8.53
N ARG A 86 9.23 -16.60 9.84
CA ARG A 86 8.27 -16.84 10.94
C ARG A 86 7.43 -15.60 11.27
N CYS A 87 7.77 -14.45 10.68
CA CYS A 87 6.97 -13.24 10.79
C CYS A 87 5.51 -13.52 10.38
N CYS A 88 4.57 -12.88 11.08
CA CYS A 88 3.15 -12.94 10.70
C CYS A 88 2.95 -12.31 9.32
N ALA A 89 2.32 -13.05 8.40
CA ALA A 89 2.06 -12.60 7.04
C ALA A 89 1.18 -11.34 7.02
N THR A 90 0.14 -11.27 7.86
CA THR A 90 -0.71 -10.08 7.94
C THR A 90 0.06 -8.84 8.41
N CYS A 91 0.92 -8.97 9.43
CA CYS A 91 1.78 -7.85 9.85
C CYS A 91 2.73 -7.42 8.74
N ARG A 92 3.25 -8.38 7.95
CA ARG A 92 4.12 -8.07 6.81
C ARG A 92 3.38 -7.31 5.72
N ILE A 93 2.16 -7.73 5.38
CA ILE A 93 1.30 -7.02 4.42
C ILE A 93 0.95 -5.62 4.91
N ALA A 94 0.61 -5.47 6.18
CA ALA A 94 0.36 -4.16 6.78
C ALA A 94 1.58 -3.23 6.67
N ALA A 95 2.78 -3.73 7.04
CA ALA A 95 4.02 -2.96 6.96
C ALA A 95 4.37 -2.58 5.51
N SER A 96 4.16 -3.50 4.57
CA SER A 96 4.39 -3.26 3.14
C SER A 96 3.42 -2.21 2.60
N GLY A 97 2.14 -2.32 2.91
CA GLY A 97 1.11 -1.35 2.55
C GLY A 97 1.39 0.05 3.11
N ALA A 98 1.82 0.14 4.37
CA ALA A 98 2.24 1.41 4.97
C ALA A 98 3.41 2.02 4.20
N ALA A 99 4.45 1.23 3.92
CA ALA A 99 5.64 1.70 3.23
C ALA A 99 5.30 2.22 1.82
N ILE A 100 4.49 1.47 1.07
CA ILE A 100 4.01 1.83 -0.27
C ILE A 100 3.30 3.18 -0.24
N ALA A 101 2.27 3.32 0.59
CA ALA A 101 1.50 4.57 0.64
C ALA A 101 2.36 5.76 1.07
N GLN A 102 3.22 5.60 2.08
CA GLN A 102 4.12 6.66 2.54
C GLN A 102 5.10 7.11 1.45
N ALA A 103 5.74 6.15 0.78
CA ALA A 103 6.70 6.43 -0.27
C ALA A 103 6.03 7.08 -1.48
N TRP A 104 4.86 6.60 -1.89
CA TRP A 104 4.08 7.17 -2.99
C TRP A 104 3.67 8.61 -2.68
N THR A 105 3.15 8.89 -1.48
CA THR A 105 2.77 10.25 -1.07
C THR A 105 3.97 11.22 -1.17
N VAL A 106 5.14 10.83 -0.65
CA VAL A 106 6.35 11.67 -0.72
C VAL A 106 6.84 11.83 -2.15
N THR A 107 6.78 10.77 -2.95
CA THR A 107 7.26 10.78 -4.34
C THR A 107 6.37 11.66 -5.22
N GLU A 108 5.05 11.53 -5.12
CA GLU A 108 4.09 12.36 -5.86
C GLU A 108 4.25 13.85 -5.50
N HIS A 109 4.35 14.19 -4.21
CA HIS A 109 4.63 15.57 -3.79
C HIS A 109 5.90 16.15 -4.43
N ARG A 110 7.00 15.38 -4.41
CA ARG A 110 8.27 15.81 -5.01
C ARG A 110 8.15 15.98 -6.52
N SER A 111 7.58 15.00 -7.20
CA SER A 111 7.43 15.04 -8.66
C SER A 111 6.50 16.16 -9.13
N TYR A 112 5.50 16.52 -8.33
CA TYR A 112 4.60 17.63 -8.65
C TYR A 112 5.17 19.01 -8.25
N GLY A 113 6.40 19.06 -7.70
CA GLY A 113 7.03 20.30 -7.25
C GLY A 113 6.37 20.93 -6.02
N LEU A 114 5.59 20.14 -5.27
CA LEU A 114 4.94 20.57 -4.04
C LEU A 114 5.93 20.57 -2.87
N PRO A 115 5.67 21.35 -1.80
CA PRO A 115 6.35 21.16 -0.53
C PRO A 115 6.23 19.71 -0.05
N LEU A 116 7.23 19.24 0.72
CA LEU A 116 7.16 17.91 1.32
C LEU A 116 5.86 17.75 2.12
N PRO A 117 5.19 16.58 2.02
CA PRO A 117 3.93 16.37 2.70
C PRO A 117 4.14 16.42 4.22
N PRO A 118 3.20 17.00 4.98
CA PRO A 118 3.31 17.06 6.43
C PRO A 118 3.22 15.65 7.03
N ASP A 119 3.97 15.39 8.10
CA ASP A 119 4.02 14.07 8.76
C ASP A 119 2.65 13.45 9.11
N PRO A 120 1.61 14.22 9.52
CA PRO A 120 0.28 13.68 9.73
C PRO A 120 -0.34 13.06 8.46
N LEU A 121 -0.16 13.68 7.28
CA LEU A 121 -0.68 13.16 6.01
C LEU A 121 0.00 11.83 5.65
N VAL A 122 1.34 11.81 5.73
CA VAL A 122 2.13 10.60 5.43
C VAL A 122 1.75 9.45 6.37
N ARG A 123 1.57 9.73 7.66
CA ARG A 123 1.06 8.74 8.62
C ARG A 123 -0.36 8.28 8.29
N ALA A 124 -1.27 9.20 7.98
CA ALA A 124 -2.65 8.85 7.67
C ALA A 124 -2.76 7.93 6.45
N CYS A 125 -2.01 8.23 5.38
CA CYS A 125 -1.91 7.38 4.19
C CYS A 125 -1.33 6.00 4.54
N GLY A 126 -0.22 5.98 5.27
CA GLY A 126 0.42 4.73 5.70
C GLY A 126 -0.47 3.84 6.56
N THR A 127 -1.09 4.39 7.59
CA THR A 127 -2.01 3.67 8.49
C THR A 127 -3.23 3.16 7.73
N THR A 128 -3.82 3.97 6.87
CA THR A 128 -5.01 3.58 6.10
C THR A 128 -4.71 2.44 5.14
N ALA A 129 -3.61 2.53 4.39
CA ALA A 129 -3.20 1.47 3.48
C ALA A 129 -2.88 0.17 4.23
N ALA A 130 -2.14 0.25 5.35
CA ALA A 130 -1.83 -0.88 6.20
C ALA A 130 -3.09 -1.61 6.67
N THR A 131 -4.06 -0.87 7.22
CA THR A 131 -5.30 -1.42 7.75
C THR A 131 -6.14 -2.05 6.64
N ARG A 132 -6.33 -1.35 5.51
CA ARG A 132 -7.15 -1.83 4.38
C ARG A 132 -6.57 -3.10 3.76
N LEU A 133 -5.29 -3.11 3.42
CA LEU A 133 -4.62 -4.27 2.82
C LEU A 133 -4.59 -5.48 3.77
N ALA A 134 -4.30 -5.25 5.05
CA ALA A 134 -4.28 -6.32 6.05
C ALA A 134 -5.68 -6.91 6.30
N LEU A 135 -6.73 -6.08 6.29
CA LEU A 135 -8.11 -6.54 6.42
C LEU A 135 -8.52 -7.43 5.26
N VAL A 136 -8.23 -7.01 4.02
CA VAL A 136 -8.55 -7.80 2.83
C VAL A 136 -7.77 -9.11 2.82
N PHE A 137 -6.48 -9.08 3.18
CA PHE A 137 -5.66 -10.29 3.31
C PHE A 137 -6.22 -11.26 4.37
N THR A 138 -6.59 -10.75 5.55
CA THR A 138 -7.15 -11.60 6.63
C THR A 138 -8.46 -12.24 6.22
N GLN A 139 -9.35 -11.49 5.55
CA GLN A 139 -10.61 -12.02 5.01
C GLN A 139 -10.39 -13.09 3.93
N GLN A 140 -9.43 -12.89 3.04
CA GLN A 140 -9.10 -13.86 1.99
C GLN A 140 -8.56 -15.17 2.55
N HIS A 141 -7.67 -15.10 3.54
CA HIS A 141 -6.93 -16.25 4.05
C HIS A 141 -7.49 -16.83 5.36
N GLY A 142 -8.56 -16.25 5.91
CA GLY A 142 -9.11 -16.65 7.21
C GLY A 142 -8.13 -16.46 8.37
N ALA A 143 -7.20 -15.51 8.25
CA ALA A 143 -6.18 -15.22 9.27
C ALA A 143 -6.73 -14.27 10.34
N SER A 144 -6.30 -14.41 11.60
CA SER A 144 -6.77 -13.60 12.73
C SER A 144 -5.61 -12.85 13.41
N CYS A 145 -5.12 -11.78 12.79
CA CYS A 145 -3.99 -11.04 13.34
C CYS A 145 -4.45 -10.09 14.47
N GLY A 146 -4.01 -10.35 15.71
CA GLY A 146 -4.32 -9.50 16.86
C GLY A 146 -3.83 -8.06 16.74
N ALA A 147 -2.76 -7.81 15.97
CA ALA A 147 -2.28 -6.45 15.69
C ALA A 147 -3.25 -5.66 14.80
N LEU A 148 -4.02 -6.34 13.94
CA LEU A 148 -5.01 -5.68 13.09
C LEU A 148 -6.26 -5.28 13.88
N ALA A 149 -6.65 -6.06 14.89
CA ALA A 149 -7.78 -5.73 15.77
C ALA A 149 -7.54 -4.47 16.61
N GLN A 150 -6.28 -4.06 16.76
CA GLN A 150 -5.87 -2.85 17.49
C GLN A 150 -5.50 -1.70 16.55
N ALA A 151 -5.60 -1.89 15.23
CA ALA A 151 -5.21 -0.88 14.26
C ALA A 151 -6.18 0.31 14.31
N GLU A 152 -5.65 1.49 14.64
CA GLU A 152 -6.41 2.73 14.56
C GLU A 152 -6.74 3.06 13.11
N THR A 153 -7.97 3.53 12.86
CA THR A 153 -8.35 4.06 11.55
C THR A 153 -7.98 5.55 11.52
N ALA A 154 -7.21 5.97 10.53
CA ALA A 154 -6.84 7.37 10.39
C ALA A 154 -8.07 8.25 10.10
N ASP A 155 -7.99 9.53 10.47
CA ASP A 155 -9.02 10.51 10.14
C ASP A 155 -9.18 10.63 8.62
N ALA A 156 -10.38 10.35 8.13
CA ALA A 156 -10.71 10.39 6.70
C ALA A 156 -10.52 11.79 6.10
N GLY A 157 -10.64 12.86 6.90
CA GLY A 157 -10.44 14.24 6.44
C GLY A 157 -8.99 14.58 6.08
N LEU A 158 -8.03 13.72 6.43
CA LEU A 158 -6.61 13.90 6.11
C LEU A 158 -6.16 13.12 4.87
N LEU A 159 -7.01 12.29 4.27
CA LEU A 159 -6.61 11.44 3.16
C LEU A 159 -6.73 12.19 1.83
N PRO A 160 -5.72 12.08 0.95
CA PRO A 160 -5.79 12.68 -0.38
C PRO A 160 -6.80 11.89 -1.22
N ASP A 161 -7.53 12.60 -2.07
CA ASP A 161 -8.27 11.93 -3.14
C ASP A 161 -7.36 11.71 -4.37
N SER A 162 -7.91 11.06 -5.41
CA SER A 162 -7.19 10.82 -6.66
C SER A 162 -7.03 12.07 -7.54
N GLY A 163 -7.63 13.19 -7.17
CA GLY A 163 -7.40 14.50 -7.80
C GLY A 163 -6.18 15.21 -7.19
N ASP A 164 -5.96 15.04 -5.89
CA ASP A 164 -4.80 15.61 -5.17
C ASP A 164 -3.53 14.81 -5.43
N LEU A 165 -3.57 13.50 -5.17
CA LEU A 165 -2.46 12.56 -5.34
C LEU A 165 -2.99 11.31 -6.05
N PRO A 166 -2.99 11.28 -7.40
CA PRO A 166 -3.64 10.23 -8.18
C PRO A 166 -3.29 8.81 -7.77
N LEU A 167 -2.00 8.50 -7.61
CA LEU A 167 -1.59 7.12 -7.33
C LEU A 167 -1.87 6.74 -5.88
N THR A 168 -1.54 7.62 -4.93
CA THR A 168 -1.81 7.41 -3.50
C THR A 168 -3.31 7.35 -3.22
N GLY A 169 -4.07 8.31 -3.74
CA GLY A 169 -5.53 8.37 -3.61
C GLY A 169 -6.22 7.15 -4.21
N GLU A 170 -5.77 6.70 -5.39
CA GLU A 170 -6.29 5.46 -6.01
C GLU A 170 -5.97 4.22 -5.15
N LEU A 171 -4.72 4.07 -4.67
CA LEU A 171 -4.34 3.00 -3.75
C LEU A 171 -5.24 2.99 -2.51
N LEU A 172 -5.53 4.15 -1.92
CA LEU A 172 -6.39 4.20 -0.75
C LEU A 172 -7.83 3.83 -1.14
N ALA A 173 -8.40 4.47 -2.15
CA ALA A 173 -9.80 4.28 -2.55
C ALA A 173 -10.12 2.84 -2.97
N LEU A 174 -9.29 2.24 -3.84
CA LEU A 174 -9.51 0.88 -4.36
C LEU A 174 -9.56 -0.16 -3.25
N TRP A 175 -8.76 0.03 -2.20
CA TRP A 175 -8.62 -0.93 -1.12
C TRP A 175 -9.58 -0.68 0.04
N GLN A 176 -10.43 0.36 -0.04
CA GLN A 176 -11.51 0.56 0.92
C GLN A 176 -12.61 -0.51 0.78
N ASP A 177 -13.00 -0.79 -0.47
CA ASP A 177 -13.91 -1.90 -0.82
C ASP A 177 -13.51 -2.50 -2.17
N PRO A 178 -12.49 -3.39 -2.20
CA PRO A 178 -11.98 -3.99 -3.43
C PRO A 178 -13.05 -4.65 -4.31
N LEU A 179 -14.13 -5.15 -3.70
CA LEU A 179 -15.15 -5.92 -4.40
C LEU A 179 -16.27 -5.04 -4.95
N ALA A 180 -16.57 -3.90 -4.31
CA ALA A 180 -17.48 -2.90 -4.87
C ALA A 180 -16.82 -2.02 -5.95
N THR A 181 -15.51 -1.79 -5.87
CA THR A 181 -14.81 -0.79 -6.69
C THR A 181 -14.51 -1.23 -8.14
N THR A 182 -14.75 -2.51 -8.49
CA THR A 182 -14.57 -3.03 -9.87
C THR A 182 -15.63 -2.57 -10.87
N ARG A 183 -16.69 -1.88 -10.42
CA ARG A 183 -17.78 -1.40 -11.30
C ARG A 183 -17.51 -0.07 -12.00
N SER A 184 -16.46 0.65 -11.58
CA SER A 184 -16.02 1.90 -12.18
C SER A 184 -14.50 1.95 -12.16
N PRO A 185 -13.78 1.55 -13.23
CA PRO A 185 -12.33 1.59 -13.24
C PRO A 185 -11.85 3.02 -12.99
N VAL A 186 -11.15 3.19 -11.88
CA VAL A 186 -10.60 4.48 -11.43
C VAL A 186 -9.43 4.81 -12.36
N VAL A 187 -9.59 5.96 -13.04
CA VAL A 187 -8.67 6.67 -13.93
C VAL A 187 -8.21 5.96 -15.22
N SER A 188 -9.06 6.01 -16.25
CA SER A 188 -8.73 5.60 -17.63
C SER A 188 -7.52 6.30 -18.25
N TRP A 189 -7.15 7.51 -17.79
CA TRP A 189 -6.11 8.31 -18.43
C TRP A 189 -4.68 7.97 -18.00
N LEU A 190 -4.48 7.24 -16.88
CA LEU A 190 -3.14 6.79 -16.47
C LEU A 190 -2.50 5.86 -17.51
N ASN A 191 -3.32 5.17 -18.30
CA ASN A 191 -2.84 4.36 -19.44
C ASN A 191 -2.25 5.19 -20.59
N HIS A 192 -2.43 6.51 -20.57
CA HIS A 192 -1.91 7.44 -21.57
C HIS A 192 -0.74 8.28 -21.06
N CYS A 193 -0.37 8.18 -19.78
CA CYS A 193 0.76 8.88 -19.18
C CYS A 193 2.03 8.04 -19.32
N THR A 194 3.16 8.72 -19.58
CA THR A 194 4.47 8.07 -19.68
C THR A 194 5.35 8.29 -18.45
N ASP A 195 5.10 9.36 -17.67
CA ASP A 195 5.74 9.63 -16.38
C ASP A 195 4.82 10.36 -15.38
N LEU A 196 5.32 10.68 -14.17
CA LEU A 196 4.58 11.44 -13.15
C LEU A 196 4.30 12.90 -13.58
N ASN A 197 5.13 13.52 -14.42
CA ASN A 197 4.90 14.89 -14.86
C ASN A 197 3.71 14.97 -15.82
N ASP A 198 3.51 13.94 -16.65
CA ASP A 198 2.35 13.80 -17.51
C ASP A 198 1.05 13.75 -16.69
N ILE A 199 1.07 13.01 -15.57
CA ILE A 199 -0.06 12.94 -14.63
C ILE A 199 -0.41 14.34 -14.13
N HIS A 200 0.58 15.08 -13.62
CA HIS A 200 0.37 16.44 -13.13
C HIS A 200 -0.19 17.37 -14.20
N ARG A 201 0.34 17.30 -15.43
CA ARG A 201 -0.13 18.11 -16.56
C ARG A 201 -1.60 17.84 -16.90
N VAL A 202 -2.03 16.56 -16.88
CA VAL A 202 -3.43 16.20 -17.14
C VAL A 202 -4.35 16.75 -16.04
N LEU A 203 -3.94 16.68 -14.77
CA LEU A 203 -4.72 17.26 -13.66
C LEU A 203 -4.90 18.78 -13.85
N GLN A 204 -3.83 19.50 -14.19
CA GLN A 204 -3.90 20.95 -14.44
C GLN A 204 -4.80 21.29 -15.62
N GLN A 205 -4.76 20.49 -16.69
CA GLN A 205 -5.59 20.71 -17.88
C GLN A 205 -7.07 20.36 -17.63
N GLY A 206 -7.35 19.27 -16.92
CA GLY A 206 -8.71 18.87 -16.52
C GLY A 206 -9.37 19.89 -15.58
N GLY A 207 -8.59 20.64 -14.81
CA GLY A 207 -9.05 21.77 -14.00
C GLY A 207 -9.40 23.05 -14.78
N THR A 208 -9.06 23.14 -16.08
CA THR A 208 -9.35 24.31 -16.94
C THR A 208 -10.57 24.14 -17.84
N THR A 209 -11.34 23.06 -17.69
CA THR A 209 -12.67 22.92 -18.32
C THR A 209 -13.75 22.76 -17.26
N LYS A 210 -14.21 23.89 -16.73
CA LYS A 210 -15.62 24.20 -16.46
C LYS A 210 -15.82 25.69 -16.28
#